data_AF-A0A7S2VAQ5-F1
#
_entry.id   AF-A0A7S2VAQ5-F1
#
_cell.length_a   1.000
_cell.length_b   1.000
_cell.length_c   1.000
_cell.angle_alpha   90.00
_cell.angle_beta   90.00
_cell.angle_gamma   90.00
#
_symmetry.space_group_name_H-M   'P 1'
#
loop_
_entity.id
_entity.type
_entity.pdbx_description
1 polymer ?
#
loop_
_entity_poly.entity_id
_entity_poly.type
_entity_poly.pdbx_seq_one_letter_code
_entity_poly.pdbx_strand_id
1 'polypeptide(L)'
;FQGSPHIDKQNTAPFYGLSLGNFTGTAVDAKGQLYGGGVCVEVNATTVAHCTTHEQFAKIDGRYPHWVAPYHGERYSLIYYSTRDTYQKPGPAYFGTVVEEETTTTTTLETETTAT
;
A
#
# COMPACT_ATOMS: atom_id res chain seq x y z
N PHE A 1 -5.51 13.65 -0.12
CA PHE A 1 -4.18 14.28 -0.11
C PHE A 1 -3.14 13.30 -0.68
N GLN A 2 -2.38 13.72 -1.69
CA GLN A 2 -1.26 12.97 -2.25
C GLN A 2 0.01 13.79 -2.04
N GLY A 3 0.75 13.49 -0.97
CA GLY A 3 2.02 14.15 -0.66
C GLY A 3 3.15 13.64 -1.55
N SER A 4 4.20 14.46 -1.71
CA SER A 4 5.44 14.03 -2.37
C SER A 4 6.14 12.93 -1.56
N PRO A 5 6.95 12.06 -2.17
CA PRO A 5 7.82 11.14 -1.43
C PRO A 5 8.65 11.87 -0.36
N HIS A 6 8.64 11.36 0.87
CA HIS A 6 9.32 11.99 2.01
C HIS A 6 9.70 10.98 3.10
N ILE A 7 10.40 11.49 4.11
CA ILE A 7 10.82 10.76 5.31
C ILE A 7 10.37 11.56 6.53
N ASP A 8 9.75 10.88 7.50
CA ASP A 8 9.35 11.45 8.78
C ASP A 8 10.53 11.47 9.76
N LYS A 9 11.39 12.48 9.64
CA LYS A 9 12.64 12.59 10.41
C LYS A 9 12.45 12.65 11.93
N GLN A 10 11.26 13.03 12.39
CA GLN A 10 10.95 13.20 13.82
C GLN A 10 10.25 11.98 14.43
N ASN A 11 9.93 10.95 13.63
CA ASN A 11 9.33 9.74 14.17
C ASN A 11 10.35 8.98 15.03
N THR A 12 9.92 8.60 16.22
CA THR A 12 10.72 7.79 17.17
C THR A 12 10.44 6.30 17.01
N ALA A 13 9.35 5.93 16.34
CA ALA A 13 8.90 4.57 16.08
C ALA A 13 8.10 4.52 14.76
N PRO A 14 7.77 3.32 14.23
CA PRO A 14 6.83 3.19 13.11
C PRO A 14 5.47 3.85 13.41
N PHE A 15 4.79 4.34 12.38
CA PHE A 15 3.44 4.86 12.48
C PHE A 15 2.38 3.80 12.15
N TYR A 16 1.14 4.03 12.57
CA TYR A 16 -0.03 3.31 12.09
C TYR A 16 -0.86 4.24 11.20
N GLY A 17 -1.05 3.84 9.94
CA GLY A 17 -1.84 4.57 8.96
C GLY A 17 -3.16 3.89 8.67
N LEU A 18 -4.22 4.70 8.58
CA LEU A 18 -5.55 4.32 8.13
C LEU A 18 -5.99 5.32 7.07
N SER A 19 -6.60 4.85 5.98
CA SER A 19 -7.28 5.69 4.99
C SER A 19 -8.76 5.36 4.92
N LEU A 20 -9.55 6.40 4.70
CA LEU A 20 -11.02 6.40 4.71
C LEU A 20 -11.54 7.20 3.52
N GLY A 21 -12.84 7.11 3.28
CA GLY A 21 -13.51 7.78 2.17
C GLY A 21 -13.78 6.83 1.01
N ASN A 22 -14.35 7.38 -0.06
CA ASN A 22 -14.69 6.65 -1.26
C ASN A 22 -13.66 6.95 -2.34
N PHE A 23 -12.69 6.05 -2.51
CA PHE A 23 -11.63 6.18 -3.50
C PHE A 23 -11.28 4.82 -4.10
N THR A 24 -10.70 4.85 -5.30
CA THR A 24 -10.24 3.65 -6.02
C THR A 24 -8.79 3.81 -6.42
N GLY A 25 -8.02 2.71 -6.34
CA GLY A 25 -6.64 2.70 -6.82
C GLY A 25 -6.55 2.84 -8.34
N THR A 26 -5.50 3.50 -8.82
CA THR A 26 -5.29 3.77 -10.26
C THR A 26 -3.91 3.35 -10.76
N ALA A 27 -3.07 2.79 -9.89
CA ALA A 27 -1.73 2.32 -10.25
C ALA A 27 -1.74 0.83 -10.54
N VAL A 28 -0.85 0.39 -11.42
CA VAL A 28 -0.74 -1.02 -11.84
C VAL A 28 0.70 -1.45 -11.63
N ASP A 29 0.91 -2.59 -10.98
CA ASP A 29 2.24 -3.12 -10.76
C ASP A 29 2.80 -3.86 -11.99
N ALA A 30 4.03 -4.37 -11.89
CA ALA A 30 4.67 -5.09 -12.99
C ALA A 30 3.94 -6.40 -13.39
N LYS A 31 3.08 -6.94 -12.52
CA LYS A 31 2.26 -8.13 -12.76
C LYS A 31 0.86 -7.78 -13.29
N GLY A 32 0.56 -6.50 -13.50
CA GLY A 32 -0.76 -6.06 -13.97
C GLY A 32 -1.79 -5.89 -12.84
N GLN A 33 -1.39 -5.98 -11.57
CA GLN A 33 -2.32 -5.86 -10.45
C GLN A 33 -2.59 -4.40 -10.09
N LEU A 34 -3.87 -4.06 -9.96
CA LEU A 34 -4.32 -2.73 -9.56
C LEU A 34 -4.06 -2.50 -8.07
N TYR A 35 -3.45 -1.36 -7.75
CA TYR A 35 -3.29 -0.87 -6.39
C TYR A 35 -3.49 0.66 -6.35
N GLY A 36 -3.66 1.23 -5.16
CA GLY A 36 -3.71 2.68 -5.02
C GLY A 36 -4.36 3.15 -3.74
N GLY A 37 -4.14 4.43 -3.38
CA GLY A 37 -4.62 5.02 -2.13
C GLY A 37 -4.01 4.43 -0.85
N GLY A 38 -3.27 3.32 -0.94
CA GLY A 38 -2.39 2.82 0.11
C GLY A 38 -1.15 3.70 0.31
N VAL A 39 -0.32 3.32 1.26
CA VAL A 39 1.00 3.92 1.46
C VAL A 39 2.04 3.02 0.80
N CYS A 40 2.83 3.59 -0.10
CA CYS A 40 4.03 2.98 -0.65
C CYS A 40 5.22 3.31 0.25
N VAL A 41 6.07 2.34 0.56
CA VAL A 41 7.30 2.55 1.32
C VAL A 41 8.46 1.78 0.68
N GLU A 42 9.62 2.41 0.55
CA GLU A 42 10.84 1.76 0.08
C GLU A 42 11.33 0.74 1.12
N VAL A 43 11.43 -0.53 0.71
CA VAL A 43 12.00 -1.61 1.51
C VAL A 43 13.52 -1.68 1.30
N ASN A 44 13.94 -1.47 0.06
CA ASN A 44 15.33 -1.37 -0.39
C ASN A 44 15.38 -0.66 -1.76
N ALA A 45 16.58 -0.56 -2.35
CA ALA A 45 16.82 0.17 -3.60
C ALA A 45 16.02 -0.34 -4.83
N THR A 46 15.48 -1.56 -4.78
CA THR A 46 14.76 -2.17 -5.91
C THR A 46 13.34 -2.62 -5.54
N THR A 47 12.90 -2.41 -4.29
CA THR A 47 11.66 -2.99 -3.77
C THR A 47 10.85 -1.93 -3.02
N VAL A 48 9.59 -1.75 -3.44
CA VAL A 48 8.60 -0.91 -2.78
C VAL A 48 7.47 -1.81 -2.27
N ALA A 49 7.11 -1.66 -1.00
CA ALA A 49 5.94 -2.32 -0.44
C ALA A 49 4.71 -1.43 -0.64
N HIS A 50 3.61 -2.00 -1.15
CA HIS A 50 2.32 -1.34 -1.27
C HIS A 50 1.43 -1.75 -0.08
N CYS A 51 1.35 -0.88 0.93
CA CYS A 51 0.61 -1.16 2.14
C CYS A 51 -0.84 -0.66 2.02
N THR A 52 -1.80 -1.59 2.00
CA THR A 52 -3.22 -1.24 2.01
C THR A 52 -3.60 -0.60 3.33
N THR A 53 -4.23 0.56 3.26
CA THR A 53 -4.72 1.30 4.44
C THR A 53 -6.21 1.60 4.35
N HIS A 54 -6.90 1.21 3.27
CA HIS A 54 -8.32 1.52 3.11
C HIS A 54 -9.14 0.68 4.08
N GLU A 55 -9.81 1.35 5.02
CA GLU A 55 -10.64 0.74 6.07
C GLU A 55 -9.88 -0.26 6.97
N GLN A 56 -8.54 -0.17 6.99
CA GLN A 56 -7.68 -1.01 7.82
C GLN A 56 -6.40 -0.29 8.24
N PHE A 57 -5.85 -0.68 9.40
CA PHE A 57 -4.57 -0.15 9.86
C PHE A 57 -3.40 -0.88 9.22
N ALA A 58 -2.46 -0.12 8.65
CA ALA A 58 -1.13 -0.61 8.30
C ALA A 58 -0.09 0.00 9.23
N LYS A 59 0.81 -0.85 9.75
CA LYS A 59 2.00 -0.40 10.48
C LYS A 59 3.15 -0.22 9.50
N ILE A 60 3.70 0.99 9.44
CA ILE A 60 4.69 1.39 8.44
C ILE A 60 5.77 2.22 9.14
N ASP A 61 7.02 1.97 8.81
CA ASP A 61 8.12 2.78 9.32
C ASP A 61 8.36 4.00 8.41
N GLY A 62 7.70 5.11 8.74
CA GLY A 62 7.82 6.39 8.00
C GLY A 62 9.22 7.01 7.99
N ARG A 63 10.20 6.40 8.67
CA ARG A 63 11.60 6.82 8.60
C ARG A 63 12.30 6.34 7.33
N TYR A 64 11.63 5.50 6.53
CA TYR A 64 11.99 5.18 5.15
C TYR A 64 11.22 6.07 4.16
N PRO A 65 11.74 6.32 2.94
CA PRO A 65 11.02 7.04 1.92
C PRO A 65 9.65 6.43 1.64
N HIS A 66 8.60 7.24 1.74
CA HIS A 66 7.23 6.78 1.54
C HIS A 66 6.33 7.85 0.92
N TRP A 67 5.24 7.41 0.29
CA TRP A 67 4.25 8.26 -0.36
C TRP A 67 2.89 7.56 -0.42
N VAL A 68 1.85 8.31 -0.82
CA VAL A 68 0.52 7.74 -1.09
C VAL A 68 0.47 7.29 -2.55
N ALA A 69 0.09 6.03 -2.78
CA ALA A 69 -0.09 5.49 -4.13
C ALA A 69 -1.21 6.24 -4.89
N PRO A 70 -1.12 6.41 -6.22
CA PRO A 70 -2.15 7.09 -7.02
C PRO A 70 -3.56 6.54 -6.79
N TYR A 71 -4.55 7.42 -6.76
CA TYR A 71 -5.97 7.07 -6.60
C TYR A 71 -6.89 8.11 -7.24
N HIS A 72 -8.16 7.75 -7.42
CA HIS A 72 -9.25 8.66 -7.79
C HIS A 72 -10.31 8.71 -6.67
N GLY A 73 -10.99 9.85 -6.50
CA GLY A 73 -12.04 10.05 -5.49
C GLY A 73 -11.57 10.76 -4.21
N GLU A 74 -12.37 10.66 -3.15
CA GLU A 74 -12.12 11.33 -1.88
C GLU A 74 -11.44 10.39 -0.90
N ARG A 75 -10.22 10.79 -0.48
CA ARG A 75 -9.39 10.03 0.45
C ARG A 75 -8.96 10.88 1.63
N TYR A 76 -9.35 10.43 2.81
CA TYR A 76 -8.90 10.93 4.10
C TYR A 76 -7.91 9.96 4.73
N SER A 77 -7.10 10.43 5.68
CA SER A 77 -6.16 9.56 6.40
C SER A 77 -6.01 9.96 7.86
N LEU A 78 -5.87 8.96 8.72
CA LEU A 78 -5.48 9.08 10.12
C LEU A 78 -4.11 8.42 10.29
N ILE A 79 -3.14 9.17 10.82
CA ILE A 79 -1.79 8.68 11.08
C ILE A 79 -1.50 8.80 12.58
N TYR A 80 -1.24 7.67 13.23
CA TYR A 80 -0.77 7.62 14.62
C TYR A 80 0.75 7.44 14.62
N TYR A 81 1.47 8.42 15.14
CA TYR A 81 2.93 8.44 15.19
C TYR A 81 3.41 8.99 16.54
N SER A 82 4.68 8.77 16.88
CA SER A 82 5.29 9.29 18.10
C SER A 82 6.56 10.06 17.81
N THR A 83 6.70 11.24 18.42
CA THR A 83 7.90 12.09 18.35
C THR A 83 8.60 12.22 19.69
N ARG A 84 8.08 11.60 20.76
CA ARG A 84 8.53 11.81 22.15
C ARG A 84 8.86 10.54 22.91
N ASP A 85 8.55 9.37 22.35
CA ASP A 85 8.92 8.10 22.99
C ASP A 85 10.43 7.83 22.85
N THR A 86 10.90 6.82 23.55
CA THR A 86 12.27 6.31 23.34
C THR A 86 12.45 5.92 21.88
N TYR A 87 13.50 6.47 21.26
CA TYR A 87 13.82 6.16 19.87
C TYR A 87 14.05 4.66 19.68
N GLN A 88 13.21 4.04 18.87
CA GLN A 88 13.36 2.66 18.44
C GLN A 88 14.32 2.63 17.26
N LYS A 89 15.35 1.78 17.29
CA LYS A 89 16.18 1.55 16.10
C LYS A 89 15.27 1.13 14.91
N PRO A 90 15.40 1.74 13.72
CA PRO A 90 14.63 1.35 12.54
C PRO A 90 14.80 -0.14 12.23
N GLY A 91 13.66 -0.77 11.93
CA GLY A 91 13.55 -2.20 11.61
C GLY A 91 13.05 -2.39 10.18
N PRO A 92 12.09 -3.30 9.92
CA PRO A 92 11.51 -3.42 8.59
C PRO A 92 10.64 -2.19 8.25
N ALA A 93 10.60 -1.84 6.95
CA ALA A 93 9.82 -0.71 6.44
C ALA A 93 8.30 -0.88 6.60
N TYR A 94 7.81 -2.11 6.63
CA TYR A 94 6.41 -2.47 6.87
C TYR A 94 6.34 -3.75 7.72
N PHE A 95 5.16 -4.04 8.26
CA PHE A 95 4.94 -5.20 9.13
C PHE A 95 3.74 -6.00 8.60
N GLY A 96 3.94 -7.27 8.24
CA GLY A 96 2.87 -8.15 7.78
C GLY A 96 3.34 -9.22 6.78
N THR A 97 2.38 -9.96 6.22
CA THR A 97 2.61 -10.96 5.18
C THR A 97 2.56 -10.31 3.81
N VAL A 98 3.56 -10.58 2.96
CA VAL A 98 3.48 -10.24 1.53
C VAL A 98 2.46 -11.14 0.88
N VAL A 99 1.42 -10.56 0.28
CA VAL A 99 0.47 -11.32 -0.51
C VAL A 99 0.98 -11.30 -1.96
N GLU A 100 1.59 -12.41 -2.40
CA GLU A 100 1.73 -12.67 -3.84
C GLU A 100 0.53 -13.54 -4.24
N GLU A 101 -0.47 -12.97 -4.91
CA GLU A 101 -1.58 -13.79 -5.42
C GLU A 101 -1.16 -14.60 -6.64
N GLU A 102 -1.50 -15.90 -6.66
CA GLU A 102 -1.36 -16.77 -7.83
C GLU A 102 -2.36 -16.39 -8.92
N THR A 103 -1.86 -16.16 -10.13
CA THR A 103 -2.67 -15.81 -11.31
C THR A 103 -3.55 -16.99 -11.73
N THR A 104 -4.80 -17.04 -11.26
CA THR A 104 -5.77 -18.05 -11.75
C THR A 104 -6.23 -17.65 -13.15
N THR A 105 -5.69 -18.31 -14.18
CA THR A 105 -6.13 -18.14 -15.57
C THR A 105 -7.38 -19.00 -15.79
N THR A 106 -8.57 -18.38 -15.76
CA THR A 106 -9.81 -19.07 -16.14
C THR A 106 -9.89 -19.15 -17.66
N THR A 107 -9.56 -20.32 -18.24
CA THR A 107 -9.86 -20.64 -19.64
C THR A 107 -11.34 -21.02 -19.76
N THR A 108 -12.16 -20.11 -20.27
CA THR A 108 -13.53 -20.44 -20.71
C THR A 108 -13.45 -21.21 -22.02
N LEU A 109 -13.79 -22.50 -21.99
CA LEU A 109 -14.04 -23.28 -23.20
C LEU A 109 -15.46 -22.98 -23.68
N GLU A 110 -15.60 -22.21 -24.76
CA GLU A 110 -16.86 -22.07 -25.48
C GLU A 110 -17.18 -23.40 -26.19
N THR A 111 -18.31 -24.00 -25.88
CA THR A 111 -18.86 -25.15 -26.60
C THR A 111 -19.90 -24.65 -27.59
N GLU A 112 -19.51 -24.55 -28.86
CA GLU A 112 -20.42 -24.34 -29.99
C GLU A 112 -21.34 -25.56 -30.12
N THR A 113 -22.63 -25.39 -29.86
CA THR A 113 -23.66 -26.40 -30.15
C THR A 113 -24.30 -26.06 -31.49
N THR A 114 -23.94 -26.80 -32.53
CA THR A 114 -24.63 -26.76 -33.82
C THR A 114 -25.90 -27.60 -33.73
N ALA A 115 -27.06 -26.95 -33.81
CA ALA A 115 -28.35 -27.63 -33.96
C ALA A 115 -28.68 -27.76 -35.45
N THR A 116 -28.83 -29.00 -35.91
CA THR A 116 -29.46 -29.39 -37.19
C THR A 116 -30.98 -29.30 -37.13
#